data_AF-A0A3M0ZBQ3-F1
#
_entry.id   AF-A0A3M0ZBQ3-F1
#
_cell.length_a   1.000
_cell.length_b   1.000
_cell.length_c   1.000
_cell.angle_alpha   90.00
_cell.angle_beta   90.00
_cell.angle_gamma   90.00
#
_symmetry.space_group_name_H-M   'P 1'
#
loop_
_entity.id
_entity.type
_entity.pdbx_description
1 polymer ?
#
loop_
_entity_poly.entity_id
_entity_poly.type
_entity_poly.pdbx_seq_one_letter_code
_entity_poly.pdbx_strand_id
1 'polypeptide(L)'
;MTVRFEGRELFEFSCHHYTPHDLWQCIHTCDVPHREETWICLDHRQRGLGTGSCGPQTMPKYWVNPGHYEFAFRISIMPGH
;
A
#
# COMPACT_ATOMS: atom_id res chain seq x y z
N MET A 1 -15.73 -2.76 -15.82
CA MET A 1 -14.35 -3.08 -16.29
C MET A 1 -13.56 -3.48 -15.07
N THR A 2 -12.84 -4.61 -15.10
CA THR A 2 -12.08 -5.10 -13.96
C THR A 2 -10.60 -5.06 -14.30
N VAL A 3 -9.76 -4.55 -13.40
CA VAL A 3 -8.30 -4.61 -13.52
C VAL A 3 -7.79 -5.67 -12.55
N ARG A 4 -6.93 -6.57 -13.03
CA ARG A 4 -6.31 -7.63 -12.23
C ARG A 4 -4.81 -7.39 -12.12
N PHE A 5 -4.30 -7.51 -10.90
CA PHE A 5 -2.88 -7.46 -10.57
C PHE A 5 -2.44 -8.84 -10.07
N GLU A 6 -1.40 -9.40 -10.67
CA GLU A 6 -0.86 -10.73 -10.33
C GLU A 6 0.63 -10.61 -10.04
N GLY A 7 1.06 -10.94 -8.82
CA GLY A 7 2.46 -10.93 -8.43
C GLY A 7 3.19 -12.21 -8.84
N ARG A 8 4.48 -12.12 -9.18
CA ARG A 8 5.36 -13.30 -9.30
C ARG A 8 5.54 -13.99 -7.95
N GLU A 9 5.55 -13.19 -6.89
CA GLU A 9 5.69 -13.56 -5.49
C GLU A 9 4.57 -12.89 -4.68
N LEU A 10 4.42 -13.24 -3.40
CA LEU A 10 3.50 -12.53 -2.50
C LEU A 10 3.96 -11.08 -2.33
N PHE A 11 2.98 -10.18 -2.32
CA PHE A 11 3.17 -8.74 -2.17
C PHE A 11 2.02 -8.16 -1.33
N GLU A 12 2.22 -6.95 -0.83
CA GLU A 12 1.22 -6.21 -0.05
C GLU A 12 0.55 -5.16 -0.96
N PHE A 13 -0.71 -4.83 -0.70
CA PHE A 13 -1.39 -3.80 -1.47
C PHE A 13 -2.40 -3.02 -0.63
N SER A 14 -2.70 -1.81 -1.11
CA SER A 14 -3.80 -0.99 -0.62
C SER A 14 -4.59 -0.40 -1.79
N CYS A 15 -5.86 -0.08 -1.56
CA CYS A 15 -6.79 0.38 -2.58
C CYS A 15 -7.78 1.37 -1.95
N HIS A 16 -7.75 2.62 -2.41
CA HIS A 16 -8.49 3.72 -1.78
C HIS A 16 -9.07 4.69 -2.81
N HIS A 17 -10.11 5.45 -2.42
CA HIS A 17 -10.64 6.59 -3.17
C HIS A 17 -10.07 7.93 -2.66
N TYR A 18 -8.79 7.91 -2.28
CA TYR A 18 -8.01 9.06 -1.85
C TYR A 18 -6.52 8.76 -2.06
N THR A 19 -5.70 9.81 -2.15
CA THR A 19 -4.25 9.65 -2.22
C THR A 19 -3.65 9.48 -0.82
N PRO A 20 -2.44 8.91 -0.69
CA PRO A 20 -1.71 8.91 0.59
C PRO A 20 -1.47 10.32 1.13
N HIS A 21 -1.32 11.33 0.26
CA HIS A 21 -1.15 12.71 0.68
C HIS A 21 -2.43 13.28 1.29
N ASP A 22 -3.60 12.98 0.73
CA ASP A 22 -4.88 13.39 1.31
C ASP A 22 -5.02 12.81 2.72
N LEU A 23 -4.79 11.50 2.88
CA LEU A 23 -4.90 10.83 4.17
C LEU A 23 -3.92 11.40 5.20
N TRP A 24 -2.69 11.76 4.78
CA TRP A 24 -1.68 12.34 5.66
C TRP A 24 -2.07 13.71 6.23
N GLN A 25 -2.82 14.52 5.47
CA GLN A 25 -3.20 15.88 5.89
C GLN A 25 -4.43 15.89 6.83
N CYS A 26 -5.23 14.83 6.83
CA CYS A 26 -6.45 14.75 7.62
C CYS A 26 -6.17 14.45 9.10
N ILE A 27 -6.93 15.09 9.98
CA ILE A 27 -6.89 14.83 11.43
C ILE A 27 -8.05 13.93 11.86
N HIS A 28 -9.21 14.08 11.22
CA HIS A 28 -10.40 13.27 11.48
C HIS A 28 -10.80 12.46 10.24
N THR A 29 -11.49 11.34 10.45
CA THR A 29 -11.91 10.45 9.37
C THR A 29 -12.88 11.11 8.39
N CYS A 30 -13.69 12.06 8.86
CA CYS A 30 -14.60 12.85 8.02
C CYS A 30 -13.89 13.88 7.13
N ASP A 31 -12.62 14.18 7.40
CA ASP A 31 -11.84 15.14 6.63
C ASP A 31 -11.29 14.51 5.34
N VAL A 32 -11.29 13.17 5.25
CA VAL A 32 -10.72 12.43 4.13
C VAL A 32 -11.59 12.64 2.88
N PRO A 33 -11.07 13.26 1.82
CA PRO A 33 -11.85 13.52 0.62
C PRO A 33 -12.13 12.21 -0.13
N HIS A 34 -13.28 12.14 -0.79
CA HIS A 34 -13.56 11.09 -1.77
C HIS A 34 -13.16 11.57 -3.16
N ARG A 35 -12.37 10.78 -3.88
CA ARG A 35 -11.96 11.00 -5.28
C ARG A 35 -12.63 10.02 -6.22
N GLU A 36 -12.81 10.41 -7.47
CA GLU A 36 -13.39 9.53 -8.50
C GLU A 36 -12.42 8.39 -8.86
N GLU A 37 -11.12 8.64 -8.80
CA GLU A 37 -10.09 7.65 -9.07
C GLU A 37 -9.95 6.63 -7.94
N THR A 38 -9.54 5.42 -8.31
CA THR A 38 -9.06 4.40 -7.37
C THR A 38 -7.53 4.44 -7.32
N TRP A 39 -6.97 4.76 -6.16
CA TRP A 39 -5.55 4.75 -5.89
C TRP A 39 -5.11 3.37 -5.39
N ILE A 40 -4.22 2.71 -6.12
CA ILE A 40 -3.71 1.37 -5.81
C ILE A 40 -2.20 1.47 -5.54
N CYS A 41 -1.77 1.02 -4.37
CA CYS A 41 -0.34 0.85 -4.05
C CYS A 41 -0.02 -0.65 -4.07
N LEU A 42 1.08 -1.03 -4.75
CA LEU A 42 1.59 -2.39 -4.78
C LEU A 42 3.00 -2.38 -4.19
N ASP A 43 3.17 -3.02 -3.05
CA ASP A 43 4.39 -2.99 -2.27
C ASP A 43 5.03 -4.39 -2.27
N HIS A 44 6.30 -4.48 -2.70
CA HIS A 44 7.06 -5.71 -2.52
C HIS A 44 7.14 -6.09 -1.03
N ARG A 45 7.38 -5.10 -0.18
CA ARG A 45 7.39 -5.19 1.29
C ARG A 45 7.11 -3.81 1.90
N GLN A 46 6.37 -3.78 2.99
CA GLN A 46 6.23 -2.61 3.85
C GLN A 46 6.94 -2.84 5.21
N ARG A 47 7.56 -1.78 5.74
CA ARG A 47 8.17 -1.85 7.07
C ARG A 47 7.09 -2.01 8.14
N GLY A 48 7.29 -2.91 9.09
CA GLY A 48 6.38 -3.07 10.22
C GLY A 48 6.29 -1.81 11.09
N LEU A 49 5.12 -1.54 11.67
CA LEU A 49 4.86 -0.31 12.43
C LEU A 49 5.61 -0.26 13.78
N GLY A 50 5.62 -1.36 14.52
CA GLY A 50 6.08 -1.36 15.92
C GLY A 50 5.12 -0.61 16.84
N THR A 51 5.62 -0.10 17.96
CA THR A 51 4.84 0.65 18.97
C THR A 51 5.48 2.00 19.29
N GLY A 52 6.10 2.64 18.31
CA GLY A 52 6.95 3.83 18.48
C GLY A 52 6.24 5.09 18.99
N SER A 53 4.93 5.08 19.19
CA SER A 53 4.20 6.15 19.87
C SER A 53 4.48 6.20 21.38
N CYS A 54 4.60 5.03 22.02
CA CYS A 54 4.98 4.87 23.42
C CYS A 54 5.43 3.42 23.65
N GLY A 55 6.68 3.11 23.29
CA GLY A 55 7.21 1.76 23.31
C GLY A 55 8.35 1.55 22.32
N PRO A 56 8.79 0.30 22.12
CA PRO A 56 9.89 0.00 21.22
C PRO A 56 9.54 0.28 19.75
N GLN A 57 10.58 0.61 18.99
CA GLN A 57 10.51 0.71 17.54
C GLN A 57 10.28 -0.67 16.90
N THR A 58 9.91 -0.70 15.62
CA THR A 58 9.86 -1.92 14.79
C THR A 58 11.05 -2.85 15.07
N MET A 59 10.79 -4.14 15.34
CA MET A 59 11.87 -5.12 15.51
C MET A 59 12.66 -5.31 14.21
N PRO A 60 13.99 -5.58 14.26
CA PRO A 60 14.83 -5.72 13.06
C PRO A 60 14.32 -6.73 12.02
N LYS A 61 13.68 -7.81 12.46
CA LYS A 61 13.09 -8.83 11.57
C LYS A 61 11.92 -8.32 10.70
N TYR A 62 11.36 -7.17 11.01
CA TYR A 62 10.27 -6.51 10.26
C TYR A 62 10.75 -5.24 9.53
N TRP A 63 12.06 -5.05 9.41
CA TRP A 63 12.62 -3.94 8.63
C TRP A 63 12.66 -4.29 7.14
N VAL A 64 12.52 -3.26 6.32
CA VAL A 64 12.95 -3.29 4.92
C VAL A 64 14.33 -2.65 4.90
N ASN A 65 15.37 -3.48 4.87
CA ASN A 65 16.76 -3.02 4.92
C ASN A 65 17.20 -2.43 3.57
N PRO A 66 18.25 -1.59 3.52
CA PRO A 66 18.86 -1.22 2.26
C PRO A 66 19.40 -2.46 1.53
N GLY A 67 19.24 -2.50 0.21
CA GLY A 67 19.70 -3.62 -0.60
C GLY A 67 19.04 -3.64 -1.98
N HIS A 68 19.37 -4.66 -2.77
CA HIS A 68 18.71 -4.91 -4.04
C HIS A 68 17.48 -5.79 -3.83
N TYR A 69 16.35 -5.33 -4.37
CA TYR A 69 15.07 -6.04 -4.39
C TYR A 69 14.57 -6.12 -5.81
N GLU A 70 14.04 -7.28 -6.19
CA GLU A 70 13.34 -7.45 -7.45
C GLU A 70 11.84 -7.57 -7.16
N PHE A 71 11.04 -6.80 -7.88
CA PHE A 71 9.60 -6.83 -7.77
C PHE A 71 8.98 -6.92 -9.15
N ALA A 72 8.19 -7.97 -9.37
CA ALA A 72 7.55 -8.24 -10.64
C ALA A 72 6.08 -8.57 -10.43
N PHE A 73 5.22 -7.92 -11.22
CA PHE A 73 3.79 -8.16 -11.27
C PHE A 73 3.28 -7.96 -12.70
N ARG A 74 2.11 -8.53 -12.97
CA ARG A 74 1.38 -8.37 -14.23
C ARG A 74 0.09 -7.60 -13.97
N ILE A 75 -0.21 -6.67 -14.88
CA ILE A 75 -1.51 -6.00 -14.94
C ILE A 75 -2.27 -6.51 -16.16
N SER A 76 -3.54 -6.82 -16.01
CA SER A 76 -4.43 -7.18 -17.12
C SER A 76 -5.82 -6.58 -16.93
N ILE A 77 -6.41 -6.10 -18.02
CA ILE A 77 -7.83 -5.72 -18.06
C ILE A 77 -8.64 -6.98 -18.34
N MET A 78 -9.59 -7.26 -17.47
CA MET A 78 -10.54 -8.36 -17.62
C MET A 78 -11.87 -7.79 -18.14
N PRO A 79 -12.54 -8.49 -19.08
CA PRO A 79 -13.91 -8.15 -19.47
C PRO A 79 -14.79 -8.02 -18.23
N GLY A 80 -15.67 -7.01 -18.20
CA GLY A 80 -16.74 -6.99 -17.21
C GLY A 80 -17.67 -8.17 -17.43
N HIS A 81 -18.28 -8.67 -16.35
CA HIS A 81 -19.46 -9.52 -16.47
C HIS A 81 -20.56 -8.80 -17.24
#